data_AF-A0AAD7X4M1-F1
#
_entry.id   AF-A0AAD7X4M1-F1
#
_cell.length_a   1.000
_cell.length_b   1.000
_cell.length_c   1.000
_cell.angle_alpha   90.00
_cell.angle_beta   90.00
_cell.angle_gamma   90.00
#
_symmetry.space_group_name_H-M   'P 1'
#
loop_
_entity.id
_entity.type
_entity.pdbx_description
1 polymer ?
#
loop_
_entity_poly.entity_id
_entity_poly.type
_entity_poly.pdbx_seq_one_letter_code
_entity_poly.pdbx_strand_id
1 'polypeptide(L)'
;MKCQTHGHPVLSDFGEARFGRAKYTGNIQPAPYRAPEVILGMPWDKKVDIWSLGTMIWDMSQGTHLFETAGEPDRRHHIAQMVSLLGLPPVDFLKRSDIGELWKYFDAQGQWTGATTLPDISLELLAHSLEGENKA
;
A
#
# COMPACT_ATOMS: atom_id res chain seq x y z
N MET A 1 -39.43 -9.17 -5.91
CA MET A 1 -38.88 -10.55 -5.86
C MET A 1 -37.46 -10.43 -5.31
N LYS A 2 -37.22 -10.76 -4.03
CA LYS A 2 -35.89 -10.69 -3.40
C LYS A 2 -35.30 -12.10 -3.36
N CYS A 3 -34.19 -12.31 -4.04
CA CYS A 3 -33.32 -13.45 -3.83
C CYS A 3 -31.88 -12.88 -3.78
N GLN A 4 -31.42 -12.52 -2.59
CA GLN A 4 -30.01 -12.22 -2.36
C GLN A 4 -29.51 -13.22 -1.32
N THR A 5 -29.18 -14.43 -1.78
CA THR A 5 -28.23 -15.28 -1.06
C THR A 5 -26.85 -14.84 -1.51
N HIS A 6 -26.17 -14.03 -0.69
CA HIS A 6 -24.77 -13.71 -0.93
C HIS A 6 -23.94 -14.98 -0.72
N GLY A 7 -23.23 -15.41 -1.77
CA GLY A 7 -22.24 -16.48 -1.64
C GLY A 7 -21.08 -16.04 -0.75
N HIS A 8 -20.34 -17.00 -0.18
CA HIS A 8 -19.12 -16.67 0.56
C HIS A 8 -18.09 -16.03 -0.39
N PRO A 9 -17.39 -14.96 0.03
CA PRO A 9 -16.29 -14.44 -0.75
C PRO A 9 -15.19 -15.51 -0.85
N VAL A 10 -14.71 -15.75 -2.07
CA VAL A 10 -13.65 -16.71 -2.37
C VAL A 10 -12.56 -15.99 -3.17
N LEU A 11 -11.30 -16.22 -2.80
CA LEU A 11 -10.17 -15.76 -3.59
C LEU A 11 -10.14 -16.51 -4.93
N SER A 12 -10.04 -15.77 -6.02
CA SER A 12 -10.00 -16.30 -7.38
C SER A 12 -8.93 -15.57 -8.19
N ASP A 13 -8.73 -16.01 -9.43
CA ASP A 13 -7.70 -15.50 -10.34
C ASP A 13 -6.25 -15.61 -9.79
N PHE A 14 -5.73 -16.84 -9.83
CA PHE A 14 -4.35 -17.13 -9.42
C PHE A 14 -3.33 -16.97 -10.57
N GLY A 15 -3.65 -16.18 -11.61
CA GLY A 15 -2.76 -15.99 -12.77
C GLY A 15 -1.38 -15.42 -12.42
N GLU A 16 -1.33 -14.57 -11.38
CA GLU A 16 -0.09 -13.96 -10.87
C GLU A 16 0.47 -14.64 -9.61
N ALA A 17 -0.16 -15.72 -9.12
CA ALA A 17 0.26 -16.41 -7.91
C ALA A 17 1.65 -17.05 -8.10
N ARG A 18 2.46 -17.01 -7.04
CA ARG A 18 3.81 -17.59 -7.03
C ARG A 18 3.93 -18.65 -5.92
N PHE A 19 4.61 -19.76 -6.23
CA PHE A 19 4.80 -20.88 -5.31
C PHE A 19 6.29 -21.19 -5.08
N GLY A 20 6.61 -21.77 -3.93
CA GLY A 20 7.86 -22.51 -3.71
C GLY A 20 9.14 -21.71 -3.44
N ARG A 21 9.11 -20.38 -3.33
CA ARG A 21 10.29 -19.59 -2.92
C ARG A 21 10.05 -18.83 -1.62
N ALA A 22 11.12 -18.61 -0.87
CA ALA A 22 11.09 -17.80 0.35
C ALA A 22 10.99 -16.30 0.06
N LYS A 23 11.57 -15.84 -1.05
CA LYS A 23 11.57 -14.44 -1.50
C LYS A 23 11.43 -14.38 -3.02
N TYR A 24 10.81 -13.29 -3.49
CA TYR A 24 10.63 -12.96 -4.90
C TYR A 24 11.03 -11.51 -5.15
N THR A 25 11.17 -11.15 -6.42
CA THR A 25 11.46 -9.78 -6.88
C THR A 25 10.58 -9.43 -8.08
N GLY A 26 10.56 -8.17 -8.47
CA GLY A 26 9.78 -7.68 -9.60
C GLY A 26 8.50 -6.97 -9.18
N ASN A 27 7.82 -6.40 -10.18
CA ASN A 27 6.60 -5.63 -9.98
C ASN A 27 5.39 -6.56 -9.91
N ILE A 28 4.69 -6.52 -8.79
CA ILE A 28 3.44 -7.25 -8.55
C ILE A 28 2.40 -6.27 -8.00
N GLN A 29 1.17 -6.76 -7.85
CA GLN A 29 0.02 -6.03 -7.32
C GLN A 29 -0.44 -4.88 -8.23
N PRO A 30 -1.75 -4.63 -8.33
CA PRO A 30 -2.25 -3.37 -8.87
C PRO A 30 -1.76 -2.18 -8.02
N ALA A 31 -1.61 -1.02 -8.64
CA ALA A 31 -0.94 0.12 -8.03
C ALA A 31 -1.54 0.55 -6.66
N PRO A 32 -2.87 0.69 -6.47
CA PRO A 32 -3.43 1.09 -5.16
C PRO A 32 -3.19 0.08 -4.03
N TYR A 33 -2.97 -1.19 -4.37
CA TYR A 33 -2.81 -2.29 -3.42
C TYR A 33 -1.35 -2.69 -3.22
N ARG A 34 -0.42 -1.98 -3.86
CA ARG A 34 0.99 -2.36 -3.91
C ARG A 34 1.70 -2.05 -2.60
N ALA A 35 2.44 -3.04 -2.10
CA ALA A 35 3.18 -2.93 -0.85
C ALA A 35 4.42 -2.02 -0.99
N PRO A 36 4.86 -1.35 0.09
CA PRO A 36 6.01 -0.44 0.05
C PRO A 36 7.29 -1.14 -0.40
N GLU A 37 7.53 -2.39 0.02
CA GLU A 37 8.70 -3.16 -0.41
C GLU A 37 8.70 -3.43 -1.92
N VAL A 38 7.53 -3.55 -2.56
CA VAL A 38 7.41 -3.75 -4.01
C VAL A 38 7.66 -2.43 -4.75
N ILE A 39 7.12 -1.31 -4.25
CA ILE A 39 7.35 0.04 -4.82
C ILE A 39 8.84 0.39 -4.77
N LEU A 40 9.48 0.07 -3.64
CA LEU A 40 10.91 0.25 -3.40
C LEU A 40 11.77 -0.88 -3.97
N GLY A 41 11.21 -1.79 -4.78
CA GLY A 41 11.95 -2.84 -5.48
C GLY A 41 12.77 -3.77 -4.59
N MET A 42 12.39 -3.91 -3.32
CA MET A 42 12.99 -4.84 -2.37
C MET A 42 12.50 -6.27 -2.63
N PRO A 43 13.25 -7.29 -2.18
CA PRO A 43 12.74 -8.65 -2.15
C PRO A 43 11.52 -8.78 -1.24
N TRP A 44 10.45 -9.38 -1.76
CA TRP A 44 9.17 -9.51 -1.09
C TRP A 44 8.79 -10.98 -0.85
N ASP A 45 7.82 -11.19 0.04
CA ASP A 45 7.20 -12.49 0.32
C ASP A 45 5.69 -12.35 0.51
N LYS A 46 5.02 -13.40 0.97
CA LYS A 46 3.57 -13.45 1.25
C LYS A 46 3.02 -12.32 2.14
N LYS A 47 3.85 -11.53 2.82
CA LYS A 47 3.40 -10.36 3.60
C LYS A 47 2.82 -9.26 2.71
N VAL A 48 3.18 -9.22 1.42
CA VAL A 48 2.55 -8.32 0.44
C VAL A 48 1.05 -8.57 0.30
N ASP A 49 0.59 -9.81 0.48
CA ASP A 49 -0.83 -10.15 0.42
C ASP A 49 -1.60 -9.57 1.63
N ILE A 50 -0.95 -9.53 2.80
CA ILE A 50 -1.53 -8.91 4.01
C ILE A 50 -1.68 -7.40 3.82
N TRP A 51 -0.70 -6.76 3.17
CA TRP A 51 -0.79 -5.35 2.81
C TRP A 51 -1.96 -5.08 1.87
N SER A 52 -2.05 -5.84 0.76
CA SER A 52 -3.15 -5.69 -0.20
C SER A 52 -4.52 -5.96 0.43
N LEU A 53 -4.61 -6.93 1.35
CA LEU A 53 -5.85 -7.17 2.08
C LEU A 53 -6.22 -5.97 2.96
N GLY A 54 -5.26 -5.36 3.64
CA GLY A 54 -5.51 -4.18 4.48
C GLY A 54 -6.03 -2.99 3.69
N THR A 55 -5.41 -2.69 2.55
CA THR A 55 -5.88 -1.61 1.64
C THR A 55 -7.22 -1.96 0.99
N MET A 56 -7.46 -3.22 0.62
CA MET A 56 -8.76 -3.65 0.09
C MET A 56 -9.89 -3.53 1.12
N ILE A 57 -9.65 -3.89 2.39
CA ILE A 57 -10.62 -3.72 3.47
C ILE A 57 -10.97 -2.24 3.64
N TRP A 58 -9.96 -1.36 3.56
CA TRP A 58 -10.19 0.07 3.58
C TRP A 58 -11.12 0.50 2.44
N ASP A 59 -10.83 0.13 1.20
CA ASP A 59 -11.64 0.48 0.03
C ASP A 59 -13.10 0.03 0.18
N MET A 60 -13.30 -1.18 0.69
CA MET A 60 -14.64 -1.70 0.97
C MET A 60 -15.37 -0.92 2.06
N SER A 61 -14.64 -0.40 3.05
CA SER A 61 -15.22 0.36 4.16
C SER A 61 -15.50 1.83 3.82
N GLN A 62 -14.60 2.49 3.10
CA GLN A 62 -14.68 3.93 2.81
C GLN A 62 -15.23 4.23 1.41
N GLY A 63 -15.29 3.24 0.51
CA GLY A 63 -15.69 3.45 -0.89
C GLY A 63 -14.66 4.20 -1.74
N THR A 64 -13.46 4.46 -1.20
CA THR A 64 -12.34 5.15 -1.86
C THR A 64 -11.03 4.42 -1.60
N HIS A 65 -10.06 4.55 -2.51
CA HIS A 65 -8.74 3.94 -2.34
C HIS A 65 -7.99 4.53 -1.15
N LEU A 66 -7.32 3.70 -0.34
CA LEU A 66 -6.44 4.21 0.72
C LEU A 66 -5.26 5.03 0.15
N PHE A 67 -4.73 4.59 -1.01
CA PHE A 67 -3.65 5.27 -1.72
C PHE A 67 -4.10 5.56 -3.15
N GLU A 68 -4.20 6.84 -3.49
CA GLU A 68 -4.57 7.28 -4.83
C GLU A 68 -3.34 7.28 -5.74
N THR A 69 -3.21 6.25 -6.58
CA THR A 69 -2.16 6.21 -7.59
C THR A 69 -2.70 6.89 -8.84
N ALA A 70 -2.32 8.16 -9.08
CA ALA A 70 -2.80 9.01 -10.18
C ALA A 70 -2.38 8.55 -11.59
N GLY A 71 -2.68 7.30 -11.96
CA GLY A 71 -2.17 6.64 -13.15
C GLY A 71 -0.66 6.44 -13.06
N GLU A 72 -0.21 5.20 -12.88
CA GLU A 72 1.21 4.85 -12.72
C GLU A 72 2.10 5.54 -13.77
N PRO A 73 3.02 6.44 -13.34
CA PRO A 73 4.36 5.99 -12.99
C PRO A 73 4.97 6.68 -11.76
N ASP A 74 4.25 7.55 -11.04
CA ASP A 74 4.87 8.33 -9.97
C ASP A 74 4.90 7.58 -8.63
N ARG A 75 5.83 6.61 -8.53
CA ARG A 75 6.19 5.94 -7.27
C ARG A 75 6.41 6.94 -6.13
N ARG A 76 6.82 8.18 -6.46
CA ARG A 76 7.04 9.27 -5.51
C ARG A 76 5.76 9.68 -4.81
N HIS A 77 4.69 9.89 -5.57
CA HIS A 77 3.39 10.27 -5.04
C HIS A 77 2.83 9.17 -4.12
N HIS A 78 2.99 7.90 -4.51
CA HIS A 78 2.53 6.79 -3.70
C HIS A 78 3.31 6.70 -2.37
N ILE A 79 4.65 6.80 -2.40
CA ILE A 79 5.46 6.83 -1.17
C ILE A 79 5.13 8.05 -0.32
N ALA A 80 4.91 9.22 -0.91
CA ALA A 80 4.54 10.43 -0.18
C ALA A 80 3.22 10.25 0.59
N GLN A 81 2.20 9.66 -0.02
CA GLN A 81 0.95 9.32 0.67
C GLN A 81 1.18 8.32 1.81
N MET A 82 2.00 7.28 1.59
CA MET A 82 2.35 6.33 2.66
C MET A 82 3.04 7.04 3.82
N VAL A 83 3.97 7.95 3.55
CA VAL A 83 4.68 8.73 4.58
C VAL A 83 3.72 9.66 5.32
N SER A 84 2.80 10.33 4.62
CA SER A 84 1.78 11.17 5.27
C SER A 84 0.87 10.37 6.20
N LEU A 85 0.40 9.19 5.75
CA LEU A 85 -0.57 8.39 6.50
C LEU A 85 0.05 7.52 7.60
N LEU A 86 1.24 6.98 7.37
CA LEU A 86 1.88 5.97 8.25
C LEU A 86 3.14 6.50 8.94
N GLY A 87 3.60 7.70 8.58
CA GLY A 87 4.87 8.25 9.03
C GLY A 87 6.08 7.72 8.25
N LEU A 88 7.27 8.14 8.67
CA LEU A 88 8.51 7.72 8.03
C LEU A 88 8.77 6.21 8.25
N PRO A 89 9.16 5.48 7.20
CA PRO A 89 9.51 4.08 7.34
C PRO A 89 10.76 3.90 8.23
N PRO A 90 10.85 2.82 9.02
CA PRO A 90 12.04 2.53 9.81
C PRO A 90 13.31 2.45 8.95
N VAL A 91 14.44 2.96 9.44
CA VAL A 91 15.71 2.96 8.69
C VAL A 91 16.16 1.55 8.29
N ASP A 92 15.94 0.55 9.14
CA ASP A 92 16.28 -0.84 8.82
C ASP A 92 15.33 -1.48 7.80
N PHE A 93 14.16 -0.88 7.56
CA PHE A 93 13.35 -1.19 6.39
C PHE A 93 13.99 -0.63 5.13
N LEU A 94 14.37 0.66 5.15
CA LEU A 94 15.04 1.33 4.03
C LEU A 94 16.33 0.63 3.59
N LYS A 95 17.17 0.17 4.53
CA LYS A 95 18.43 -0.55 4.25
C LYS A 95 18.26 -1.89 3.51
N ARG A 96 17.05 -2.46 3.46
CA ARG A 96 16.78 -3.70 2.71
C ARG A 96 16.67 -3.48 1.20
N SER A 97 16.58 -2.23 0.77
CA SER A 97 16.57 -1.88 -0.65
C SER A 97 17.99 -1.81 -1.20
N ASP A 98 18.29 -2.69 -2.14
CA ASP A 98 19.52 -2.64 -2.93
C ASP A 98 19.40 -1.68 -4.14
N ILE A 99 18.23 -1.05 -4.35
CA ILE A 99 18.04 -0.12 -5.45
C ILE A 99 18.43 1.31 -5.03
N GLY A 100 19.27 1.96 -5.85
CA GLY A 100 19.69 3.36 -5.65
C GLY A 100 18.55 4.39 -5.74
N GLU A 101 17.37 3.97 -6.18
CA GLU A 101 16.16 4.80 -6.28
C GLU A 101 15.59 5.18 -4.91
N LEU A 102 15.89 4.42 -3.85
CA LEU A 102 15.47 4.72 -2.47
C LEU A 102 15.99 6.08 -2.00
N TRP A 103 17.27 6.35 -2.28
CA TRP A 103 17.96 7.58 -1.87
C TRP A 103 17.48 8.81 -2.64
N LYS A 104 16.57 8.64 -3.60
CA LYS A 104 15.83 9.77 -4.20
C LYS A 104 14.79 10.32 -3.24
N TYR A 105 14.26 9.50 -2.33
CA TYR A 105 13.14 9.84 -1.44
C TYR A 105 13.56 10.03 0.01
N PHE A 106 14.57 9.29 0.45
CA PHE A 106 15.06 9.33 1.82
C PHE A 106 16.55 9.64 1.86
N ASP A 107 16.99 10.39 2.87
CA ASP A 107 18.41 10.59 3.16
C ASP A 107 18.99 9.38 3.92
N ALA A 108 20.30 9.41 4.19
CA ALA A 108 20.99 8.34 4.90
C ALA A 108 20.47 8.11 6.34
N GLN A 109 19.74 9.06 6.90
CA GLN A 109 19.11 9.02 8.22
C GLN A 109 17.64 8.58 8.14
N GLY A 110 17.13 8.28 6.95
CA GLY A 110 15.74 7.88 6.70
C GLY A 110 14.75 9.03 6.73
N GLN A 111 15.21 10.27 6.66
CA GLN A 111 14.34 11.44 6.57
C GLN A 111 13.91 11.68 5.13
N TRP A 112 12.71 12.23 4.97
CA TRP A 112 12.19 12.60 3.65
C TRP A 112 13.05 13.71 3.03
N THR A 113 13.52 13.50 1.79
CA THR A 113 14.43 14.44 1.10
C THR A 113 13.72 15.67 0.51
N GLY A 114 12.38 15.73 0.61
CA GLY A 114 11.59 16.76 -0.07
C GLY A 114 11.41 16.51 -1.57
N ALA A 115 11.60 15.26 -2.02
CA ALA A 115 11.45 14.88 -3.43
C ALA A 115 10.06 15.18 -4.02
N THR A 116 9.03 15.21 -3.17
CA THR A 116 7.71 15.79 -3.47
C THR A 116 7.08 16.34 -2.18
N THR A 117 6.07 17.19 -2.33
CA THR A 117 5.28 17.70 -1.21
C THR A 117 4.48 16.54 -0.61
N LEU A 118 4.59 16.37 0.70
CA LEU A 118 3.75 15.41 1.42
C LEU A 118 2.32 15.95 1.45
N PRO A 119 1.32 15.16 1.03
CA PRO A 119 -0.08 15.57 1.15
C PRO A 119 -0.46 15.74 2.62
N ASP A 120 -1.28 16.74 2.91
CA ASP A 120 -1.84 16.99 4.24
C ASP A 120 -3.08 16.10 4.45
N ILE A 121 -2.82 14.81 4.72
CA ILE A 121 -3.83 13.77 4.91
C ILE A 121 -3.50 12.95 6.15
N SER A 122 -4.52 12.45 6.83
CA SER A 122 -4.41 11.50 7.93
C SER A 122 -5.47 10.41 7.80
N LEU A 123 -5.28 9.29 8.48
CA LEU A 123 -6.28 8.21 8.48
C LEU A 123 -7.64 8.70 9.01
N GLU A 124 -7.63 9.54 10.04
CA GLU A 124 -8.83 10.12 10.64
C GLU A 124 -9.58 11.01 9.63
N LEU A 125 -8.86 11.83 8.86
CA LEU A 125 -9.46 12.68 7.84
C LEU A 125 -10.11 11.87 6.71
N LEU A 126 -9.51 10.73 6.34
CA LEU A 126 -10.03 9.89 5.26
C LEU A 126 -11.15 8.94 5.71
N ALA A 127 -11.18 8.58 7.00
CA ALA A 127 -12.11 7.62 7.61
C ALA A 127 -13.52 8.18 7.89
N HIS A 128 -14.12 8.86 6.92
CA HIS A 128 -15.42 9.49 7.04
C HIS A 128 -16.58 8.52 7.38
N SER A 129 -16.49 7.24 6.99
CA SER A 129 -17.53 6.25 7.33
C SER A 129 -17.54 5.82 8.81
N LEU A 130 -16.49 6.17 9.56
CA LEU A 130 -16.33 5.85 10.99
C LEU A 130 -16.78 6.99 11.92
N GLU A 131 -17.38 8.05 11.37
CA GLU A 131 -18.00 9.15 12.11
C GLU A 131 -19.49 8.88 12.38
N GLY A 132 -19.97 9.14 13.61
CA GLY A 132 -21.36 8.92 14.03
C GLY A 132 -21.62 7.58 14.75
N GLU A 133 -22.89 7.23 14.97
CA GLU A 133 -23.40 6.09 15.78
C GLU A 133 -22.88 4.68 15.39
N ASN A 134 -21.98 4.56 14.41
CA ASN A 134 -21.34 3.33 13.96
C ASN A 134 -20.04 2.97 14.71
N LYS A 135 -19.78 3.58 15.87
CA LYS A 135 -18.79 3.06 16.84
C LYS A 135 -19.45 1.95 17.65
N ALA A 136 -19.19 0.70 17.25
CA ALA A 136 -19.57 -0.49 18.02
C ALA A 136 -18.91 -0.50 19.42
#